data_AF-A0A4Z1A570-F1
#
_entry.id   AF-A0A4Z1A570-F1
#
_cell.length_a   1.000
_cell.length_b   1.000
_cell.length_c   1.000
_cell.angle_alpha   90.00
_cell.angle_beta   90.00
_cell.angle_gamma   90.00
#
_symmetry.space_group_name_H-M   'P 1'
#
loop_
_entity.id
_entity.type
_entity.pdbx_description
1 polymer ?
#
loop_
_entity_poly.entity_id
_entity_poly.type
_entity_poly.pdbx_seq_one_letter_code
_entity_poly.pdbx_strand_id
1 'polypeptide(L)'
;MQTPFNIYFHPNELEGTAYIEFLPGNYLGKCWNENSIFLDENTFSIFEDVFEEIIESYDHYAFQELSESKFDVLLQSLGIRLEEIRNDSLFSKSGKTLSLPEKELIQKEIQSNKEGAIEVLERFTLWIQELKKQNIALSILGI
;
A
#
# COMPACT_ATOMS: atom_id res chain seq x y z
N MET A 1 -21.25 -5.73 -5.11
CA MET A 1 -20.41 -4.88 -5.98
C MET A 1 -19.00 -5.09 -5.50
N GLN A 2 -18.06 -5.49 -6.38
CA GLN A 2 -16.64 -5.41 -6.02
C GLN A 2 -16.30 -3.93 -5.90
N THR A 3 -15.74 -3.52 -4.78
CA THR A 3 -15.21 -2.17 -4.62
C THR A 3 -14.02 -2.04 -5.57
N PRO A 4 -13.98 -1.02 -6.45
CA PRO A 4 -12.82 -0.82 -7.30
C PRO A 4 -11.59 -0.50 -6.45
N PHE A 5 -10.43 -0.99 -6.86
CA PHE A 5 -9.17 -0.56 -6.26
C PHE A 5 -9.03 0.95 -6.39
N ASN A 6 -8.74 1.65 -5.29
CA ASN A 6 -8.73 3.11 -5.30
C ASN A 6 -7.77 3.73 -4.28
N ILE A 7 -7.28 4.93 -4.59
CA ILE A 7 -6.57 5.80 -3.65
C ILE A 7 -7.46 6.99 -3.33
N TYR A 8 -7.76 7.17 -2.05
CA TYR A 8 -8.50 8.33 -1.54
C TYR A 8 -7.53 9.40 -1.08
N PHE A 9 -7.84 10.67 -1.35
CA PHE A 9 -6.97 11.81 -1.03
C PHE A 9 -7.58 12.67 0.07
N HIS A 10 -8.85 12.46 0.41
CA HIS A 10 -9.54 13.22 1.43
C HIS A 10 -10.30 12.30 2.39
N PRO A 11 -10.21 12.53 3.71
CA PRO A 11 -10.93 11.73 4.71
C PRO A 11 -12.46 11.70 4.55
N ASN A 12 -13.04 12.70 3.88
CA ASN A 12 -14.49 12.77 3.63
C ASN A 12 -14.96 11.86 2.48
N GLU A 13 -14.03 11.23 1.74
CA GLU A 13 -14.33 10.23 0.72
C GLU A 13 -14.44 8.81 1.32
N LEU A 14 -14.08 8.65 2.59
CA LEU A 14 -13.97 7.35 3.24
C LEU A 14 -15.33 6.88 3.75
N GLU A 15 -15.63 5.60 3.54
CA GLU A 15 -16.83 4.93 4.02
C GLU A 15 -16.46 3.91 5.09
N GLY A 16 -16.71 4.22 6.36
CA GLY A 16 -16.33 3.37 7.49
C GLY A 16 -14.96 3.74 8.06
N THR A 17 -14.28 2.78 8.68
CA THR A 17 -12.99 3.03 9.38
C THR A 17 -11.84 2.16 8.93
N ALA A 18 -12.07 1.04 8.23
CA ALA A 18 -11.02 0.09 7.86
C ALA A 18 -10.19 0.59 6.68
N TYR A 19 -9.18 1.40 6.99
CA TYR A 19 -8.29 2.02 6.02
C TYR A 19 -6.85 1.99 6.52
N ILE A 20 -5.92 2.02 5.57
CA ILE A 20 -4.51 2.29 5.83
C ILE A 20 -4.24 3.73 5.40
N GLU A 21 -3.83 4.56 6.36
CA GLU A 21 -3.40 5.93 6.13
C GLU A 21 -1.88 5.96 5.86
N PHE A 22 -1.51 6.54 4.73
CA PHE A 22 -0.13 6.86 4.37
C PHE A 22 0.08 8.35 4.56
N LEU A 23 0.72 8.72 5.66
CA LEU A 23 0.95 10.08 6.10
C LEU A 23 2.36 10.55 5.72
N PRO A 24 2.52 11.62 4.92
CA PRO A 24 3.81 12.27 4.73
C PRO A 24 4.36 12.84 6.04
N GLY A 25 5.58 12.45 6.37
CA GLY A 25 6.29 12.86 7.60
C GLY A 25 6.10 11.87 8.75
N ASN A 26 6.46 12.33 9.96
CA ASN A 26 6.40 11.53 11.18
C ASN A 26 5.01 11.58 11.80
N TYR A 27 4.64 10.53 12.53
CA TYR A 27 3.36 10.46 13.20
C TYR A 27 3.36 11.32 14.47
N LEU A 28 2.47 12.32 14.53
CA LEU A 28 2.37 13.26 15.65
C LEU A 28 1.13 13.03 16.54
N GLY A 29 0.58 11.81 16.56
CA GLY A 29 -0.55 11.46 17.42
C GLY A 29 -1.93 11.82 16.85
N LYS A 30 -2.04 12.06 15.53
CA LYS A 30 -3.30 12.39 14.85
C LYS A 30 -3.43 11.60 13.55
N CYS A 31 -4.57 10.93 13.38
CA CYS A 31 -4.95 10.23 12.14
C CYS A 31 -5.91 11.09 11.30
N TRP A 32 -6.23 10.62 10.10
CA TRP A 32 -7.12 11.25 9.12
C TRP A 32 -6.60 12.63 8.69
N ASN A 33 -5.32 12.71 8.33
CA ASN A 33 -4.71 13.97 7.93
C ASN A 33 -5.05 14.34 6.49
N GLU A 34 -5.20 15.63 6.22
CA GLU A 34 -5.57 16.16 4.90
C GLU A 34 -4.49 15.96 3.82
N ASN A 35 -3.24 15.72 4.25
CA ASN A 35 -2.11 15.49 3.35
C ASN A 35 -1.82 13.99 3.15
N SER A 36 -2.59 13.11 3.79
CA SER A 36 -2.43 11.67 3.65
C SER A 36 -3.12 11.16 2.39
N ILE A 37 -2.72 9.97 1.97
CA ILE A 37 -3.55 9.14 1.10
C ILE A 37 -4.08 7.94 1.89
N PHE A 38 -5.22 7.41 1.48
CA PHE A 38 -5.88 6.30 2.16
C PHE A 38 -6.19 5.19 1.17
N LEU A 39 -5.99 3.96 1.62
CA LEU A 39 -6.34 2.73 0.89
C LEU A 39 -7.24 1.89 1.78
N ASP A 40 -8.27 1.27 1.21
CA ASP A 40 -8.97 0.22 1.94
C ASP A 40 -8.12 -1.07 2.01
N GLU A 41 -8.50 -1.98 2.89
CA GLU A 41 -7.85 -3.28 3.08
C GLU A 41 -7.60 -4.02 1.77
N ASN A 42 -8.64 -4.07 0.93
CA ASN A 42 -8.59 -4.77 -0.34
C ASN A 42 -7.53 -4.16 -1.27
N THR A 43 -7.51 -2.83 -1.39
CA THR A 43 -6.55 -2.12 -2.24
C THR A 43 -5.13 -2.24 -1.70
N PHE A 44 -4.94 -2.13 -0.38
CA PHE A 44 -3.60 -2.25 0.21
C PHE A 44 -3.04 -3.67 0.07
N SER A 45 -3.88 -4.70 0.15
CA SER A 45 -3.48 -6.10 0.00
C SER A 45 -2.79 -6.43 -1.33
N ILE A 46 -2.94 -5.57 -2.35
CA ILE A 46 -2.22 -5.67 -3.64
C ILE A 46 -0.70 -5.69 -3.43
N PHE A 47 -0.18 -4.97 -2.43
CA PHE A 47 1.26 -4.77 -2.22
C PHE A 47 1.68 -4.68 -0.76
N GLU A 48 0.81 -5.02 0.19
CA GLU A 48 1.12 -5.00 1.63
C GLU A 48 2.42 -5.73 1.97
N ASP A 49 2.64 -6.91 1.39
CA ASP A 49 3.81 -7.73 1.66
C ASP A 49 5.13 -7.07 1.26
N VAL A 50 5.11 -6.06 0.39
CA VAL A 50 6.27 -5.20 0.12
C VAL A 50 6.71 -4.46 1.39
N PHE A 51 5.77 -3.99 2.20
CA PHE A 51 6.08 -3.32 3.47
C PHE A 51 6.53 -4.32 4.53
N GLU A 52 5.93 -5.51 4.56
CA GLU A 52 6.33 -6.58 5.47
C GLU A 52 7.80 -7.00 5.26
N GLU A 53 8.28 -7.03 4.01
CA GLU A 53 9.68 -7.36 3.71
C GLU A 53 10.68 -6.25 4.09
N ILE A 54 10.23 -5.00 4.16
CA ILE A 54 11.09 -3.82 4.37
C ILE A 54 11.15 -3.43 5.85
N ILE A 55 10.04 -3.60 6.58
CA ILE A 55 9.88 -3.19 7.97
C ILE A 55 10.05 -4.43 8.87
N GLU A 56 11.15 -4.48 9.62
CA GLU A 56 11.54 -5.67 10.41
C GLU A 56 10.47 -6.12 11.43
N SER A 57 9.73 -5.16 12.00
CA SER A 57 8.67 -5.41 12.98
C SER A 57 7.30 -5.03 12.41
N TYR A 58 7.07 -5.35 11.13
CA TYR A 58 5.82 -5.05 10.47
C TYR A 58 4.60 -5.59 11.23
N ASP A 59 3.63 -4.72 11.49
CA ASP A 59 2.33 -5.07 12.06
C ASP A 59 1.25 -4.24 11.36
N HIS A 60 0.34 -4.94 10.69
CA HIS A 60 -0.77 -4.39 9.93
C HIS A 60 -1.62 -3.37 10.74
N TYR A 61 -1.80 -3.61 12.04
CA TYR A 61 -2.62 -2.77 12.92
C TYR A 61 -1.81 -1.74 13.70
N ALA A 62 -0.50 -1.69 13.50
CA ALA A 62 0.37 -0.76 14.20
C ALA A 62 0.59 0.54 13.40
N PHE A 63 1.02 1.57 14.12
CA PHE A 63 1.55 2.78 13.52
C PHE A 63 3.05 2.63 13.35
N GLN A 64 3.49 2.81 12.11
CA GLN A 64 4.84 2.48 11.71
C GLN A 64 5.44 3.63 10.89
N GLU A 65 6.74 3.83 11.01
CA GLU A 65 7.46 4.85 10.24
C GLU A 65 8.46 4.19 9.30
N LEU A 66 8.44 4.61 8.04
CA LEU A 66 9.40 4.25 7.02
C LEU A 66 10.35 5.42 6.79
N SER A 67 11.61 5.21 7.17
CA SER A 67 12.69 6.15 6.88
C SER A 67 12.87 6.34 5.37
N GLU A 68 13.15 7.57 4.96
CA GLU A 68 13.51 7.93 3.57
C GLU A 68 14.63 7.04 3.01
N SER A 69 15.57 6.59 3.86
CA SER A 69 16.65 5.67 3.47
C SER A 69 16.16 4.34 2.87
N LYS A 70 14.91 3.96 3.12
CA LYS A 70 14.28 2.75 2.59
C LYS A 70 13.50 2.98 1.29
N PHE A 71 13.33 4.21 0.84
CA PHE A 71 12.50 4.52 -0.33
C PHE A 71 13.03 3.91 -1.63
N ASP A 72 14.35 3.81 -1.80
CA ASP A 72 14.92 3.13 -2.96
C ASP A 72 14.55 1.64 -3.00
N VAL A 73 14.59 0.98 -1.84
CA VAL A 73 14.18 -0.43 -1.72
C VAL A 73 12.68 -0.57 -1.95
N LEU A 74 11.86 0.31 -1.36
CA LEU A 74 10.42 0.33 -1.57
C LEU A 74 10.06 0.49 -3.05
N LEU A 75 10.63 1.49 -3.74
CA LEU A 75 10.35 1.75 -5.15
C LEU A 75 10.77 0.58 -6.04
N GLN A 76 11.89 -0.08 -5.73
CA GLN A 76 12.31 -1.30 -6.42
C GLN A 76 11.31 -2.44 -6.24
N SER A 77 10.87 -2.69 -5.00
CA SER A 77 9.92 -3.76 -4.69
C SER A 77 8.53 -3.51 -5.30
N LEU A 78 8.05 -2.25 -5.28
CA LEU A 78 6.81 -1.87 -5.97
C LEU A 78 6.92 -2.10 -7.48
N GLY A 79 8.07 -1.79 -8.09
CA GLY A 79 8.34 -2.08 -9.50
C GLY A 79 8.31 -3.57 -9.82
N ILE A 80 8.85 -4.42 -8.94
CA ILE A 80 8.76 -5.89 -9.07
C ILE A 80 7.30 -6.33 -8.97
N ARG A 81 6.54 -5.85 -7.98
CA ARG A 81 5.11 -6.17 -7.82
C ARG A 81 4.31 -5.77 -9.06
N LEU A 82 4.60 -4.63 -9.66
CA LEU A 82 3.94 -4.18 -10.89
C LEU A 82 4.17 -5.16 -12.05
N GLU A 83 5.39 -5.66 -12.21
CA GLU A 83 5.70 -6.69 -13.21
C GLU A 83 5.06 -8.03 -12.87
N GLU A 84 4.94 -8.41 -11.60
CA GLU A 84 4.21 -9.62 -11.19
C GLU A 84 2.72 -9.53 -11.55
N ILE A 85 2.06 -8.38 -11.33
CA ILE A 85 0.68 -8.15 -11.75
C ILE A 85 0.58 -8.28 -13.28
N ARG A 86 1.47 -7.60 -14.02
CA ARG A 86 1.47 -7.62 -15.50
C ARG A 86 1.64 -9.02 -16.08
N ASN A 87 2.48 -9.84 -15.46
CA ASN A 87 2.79 -11.19 -15.93
C ASN A 87 1.94 -12.30 -15.30
N ASP A 88 0.93 -11.95 -14.49
CA ASP A 88 0.06 -12.89 -13.77
C ASP A 88 0.84 -13.89 -12.88
N SER A 89 1.97 -13.43 -12.32
CA SER A 89 2.90 -14.23 -11.52
C SER A 89 2.94 -13.81 -10.05
N LEU A 90 1.81 -13.31 -9.54
CA LEU A 90 1.67 -12.74 -8.19
C LEU A 90 2.07 -13.72 -7.08
N PHE A 91 2.59 -13.14 -6.00
CA PHE A 91 2.95 -13.83 -4.75
C PHE A 91 4.00 -14.94 -4.91
N SER A 92 4.80 -14.89 -5.99
CA SER A 92 5.92 -15.81 -6.22
C SER A 92 6.94 -15.80 -5.07
N LYS A 93 7.06 -14.64 -4.41
CA LYS A 93 7.70 -14.41 -3.11
C LYS A 93 6.76 -13.48 -2.36
N SER A 94 6.18 -13.94 -1.26
CA SER A 94 5.21 -13.14 -0.52
C SER A 94 5.44 -13.21 0.98
N GLY A 95 5.02 -12.15 1.65
CA GLY A 95 5.03 -11.99 3.10
C GLY A 95 4.17 -13.02 3.84
N LYS A 96 4.31 -13.02 5.16
CA LYS A 96 3.68 -13.96 6.11
C LYS A 96 2.29 -13.51 6.56
N THR A 97 1.91 -12.24 6.34
CA THR A 97 0.67 -11.66 6.87
C THR A 97 -0.58 -12.30 6.27
N LEU A 98 -0.56 -12.60 4.96
CA LEU A 98 -1.68 -13.22 4.25
C LEU A 98 -1.61 -14.75 4.28
N SER A 99 -2.71 -15.39 4.66
CA SER A 99 -2.94 -16.83 4.52
C SER A 99 -3.11 -17.24 3.05
N LEU A 100 -2.99 -18.54 2.74
CA LEU A 100 -3.18 -19.03 1.36
C LEU A 100 -4.57 -18.67 0.78
N PRO A 101 -5.69 -18.82 1.50
CA PRO A 101 -7.01 -18.42 0.98
C PRO A 101 -7.11 -16.91 0.68
N GLU A 102 -6.50 -16.07 1.51
CA GLU A 102 -6.48 -14.61 1.29
C GLU A 102 -5.67 -14.28 0.03
N LYS A 103 -4.50 -14.91 -0.16
CA LYS A 103 -3.69 -14.75 -1.38
C LYS A 103 -4.46 -15.15 -2.64
N GLU A 104 -5.16 -16.28 -2.61
CA GLU A 104 -6.00 -16.72 -3.74
C GLU A 104 -7.14 -15.74 -4.04
N LEU A 105 -7.76 -15.19 -2.99
CA LEU A 105 -8.82 -14.20 -3.13
C LEU A 105 -8.30 -12.92 -3.80
N ILE A 106 -7.21 -12.36 -3.28
CA ILE A 106 -6.58 -11.14 -3.82
C ILE A 106 -6.15 -11.36 -5.27
N GLN A 107 -5.55 -12.51 -5.57
CA GLN A 107 -5.16 -12.85 -6.94
C GLN A 107 -6.36 -12.86 -7.88
N LYS A 108 -7.51 -13.43 -7.45
CA LYS A 108 -8.74 -13.43 -8.23
C LYS A 108 -9.31 -12.02 -8.41
N GLU A 109 -9.24 -11.18 -7.39
CA GLU A 109 -9.71 -9.80 -7.45
C GLU A 109 -8.85 -8.95 -8.39
N ILE A 110 -7.52 -9.07 -8.30
CA ILE A 110 -6.58 -8.46 -9.25
C ILE A 110 -6.86 -8.96 -10.66
N GLN A 111 -7.06 -10.27 -10.88
CA GLN A 111 -7.42 -10.79 -12.21
C GLN A 111 -8.73 -10.22 -12.75
N SER A 112 -9.71 -9.98 -11.88
CA SER A 112 -11.01 -9.40 -12.26
C SER A 112 -10.93 -7.90 -12.60
N ASN A 113 -9.94 -7.18 -12.07
CA ASN A 113 -9.71 -5.76 -12.34
C ASN A 113 -8.21 -5.43 -12.39
N LYS A 114 -7.50 -6.03 -13.35
CA LYS A 114 -6.04 -5.94 -13.46
C LYS A 114 -5.55 -4.53 -13.73
N GLU A 115 -6.24 -3.82 -14.62
CA GLU A 115 -5.91 -2.43 -14.95
C GLU A 115 -6.08 -1.51 -13.74
N GLY A 116 -7.12 -1.71 -12.91
CA GLY A 116 -7.29 -0.94 -11.69
C GLY A 116 -6.16 -1.18 -10.67
N ALA A 117 -5.71 -2.44 -10.52
CA ALA A 117 -4.58 -2.75 -9.65
C ALA A 117 -3.26 -2.12 -10.14
N ILE A 118 -3.03 -2.15 -11.45
CA ILE A 118 -1.88 -1.48 -12.11
C ILE A 118 -1.95 0.03 -11.87
N GLU A 119 -3.11 0.66 -12.10
CA GLU A 119 -3.29 2.10 -11.94
C GLU A 119 -3.00 2.54 -10.50
N VAL A 120 -3.56 1.83 -9.51
CA VAL A 120 -3.30 2.12 -8.09
C VAL A 120 -1.81 2.02 -7.79
N LEU A 121 -1.16 0.93 -8.20
CA LEU A 121 0.24 0.72 -7.87
C LEU A 121 1.16 1.75 -8.54
N GLU A 122 0.87 2.13 -9.79
CA GLU A 122 1.59 3.19 -10.49
C GLU A 122 1.40 4.56 -9.83
N ARG A 123 0.17 4.91 -9.46
CA ARG A 123 -0.15 6.17 -8.76
C ARG A 123 0.51 6.23 -7.38
N PHE A 124 0.46 5.14 -6.63
CA PHE A 124 1.13 5.02 -5.34
C PHE A 124 2.65 5.17 -5.50
N THR A 125 3.24 4.49 -6.49
CA THR A 125 4.68 4.58 -6.79
C THR A 125 5.10 6.01 -7.13
N LEU A 126 4.34 6.72 -7.97
CA LEU A 126 4.60 8.13 -8.29
C LEU A 126 4.51 9.01 -7.04
N TRP A 127 3.54 8.78 -6.16
CA TRP A 127 3.41 9.52 -4.92
C TRP A 127 4.62 9.32 -3.99
N ILE A 128 5.10 8.08 -3.82
CA ILE A 128 6.34 7.79 -3.07
C ILE A 128 7.56 8.49 -3.69
N GLN A 129 7.66 8.53 -5.02
CA GLN A 129 8.74 9.25 -5.70
C GLN A 129 8.72 10.76 -5.40
N GLU A 130 7.55 11.38 -5.30
CA GLU A 130 7.42 12.79 -4.93
C GLU A 130 7.81 13.03 -3.46
N LEU A 131 7.45 12.13 -2.54
CA LEU A 131 7.91 12.21 -1.15
C LEU A 131 9.44 12.11 -1.08
N LYS A 132 10.03 11.18 -1.84
CA LYS A 132 11.48 11.02 -1.94
C LYS A 132 12.17 12.29 -2.40
N LYS A 133 11.68 12.92 -3.49
CA LYS A 133 12.27 14.16 -4.03
C LYS A 133 12.26 15.30 -3.01
N GLN A 134 11.31 15.30 -2.09
CA GLN A 134 11.16 16.30 -1.04
C GLN A 134 11.90 15.94 0.26
N ASN A 135 12.55 14.77 0.33
CA ASN A 135 13.15 14.22 1.55
C ASN A 135 12.13 14.12 2.70
N ILE A 136 10.90 13.73 2.39
CA ILE A 136 9.81 13.56 3.37
C ILE A 136 9.71 12.08 3.73
N ALA A 137 9.84 11.76 5.02
CA ALA A 137 9.61 10.41 5.55
C ALA A 137 8.14 9.98 5.37
N LEU A 138 7.82 8.73 5.67
CA LEU A 138 6.47 8.20 5.54
C LEU A 138 6.04 7.52 6.84
N SER A 139 4.86 7.86 7.34
CA SER A 139 4.16 7.09 8.37
C SER A 139 3.04 6.26 7.74
N ILE A 140 2.85 5.04 8.25
CA ILE A 140 1.85 4.07 7.80
C ILE A 140 1.01 3.71 9.01
N LEU A 141 -0.30 3.95 8.94
CA LEU A 141 -1.21 3.83 10.07
C LEU A 141 -2.38 2.91 9.70
N GLY A 142 -2.48 1.74 10.32
CA GLY A 142 -3.68 0.89 10.25
C GLY A 142 -4.75 1.39 11.23
N ILE A 143 -5.94 1.76 10.74
CA ILE A 143 -7.00 2.45 11.50
C ILE A 143 -8.38 1.79 11.37
#